data_AF-A0A1V6BEB1-F1
#
_entry.id   AF-A0A1V6BEB1-F1
#
_cell.length_a   1.000
_cell.length_b   1.000
_cell.length_c   1.000
_cell.angle_alpha   90.00
_cell.angle_beta   90.00
_cell.angle_gamma   90.00
#
_symmetry.space_group_name_H-M   'P 1'
#
loop_
_entity.id
_entity.type
_entity.pdbx_description
1 polymer ?
#
loop_
_entity_poly.entity_id
_entity_poly.type
_entity_poly.pdbx_seq_one_letter_code
_entity_poly.pdbx_strand_id
1 'polypeptide(L)'
;MFVTTIFKIQKTMHKRFIQTLVLMMFSVLSTGVFAQSQIIGKVDADGVPHLSASKSDCISELKKVAATKGTFASMKMNDVSFTQMPHGQYCLTSYEKDASGKTLRGIRIECKQDDDNNLILTSKSKVETVTGKSFTSSTL
;
A
#
# COMPACT_ATOMS: atom_id res chain seq x y z
N MET A 1 60.00 -24.83 -4.80
CA MET A 1 58.53 -25.09 -4.85
C MET A 1 57.72 -24.34 -3.77
N PHE A 2 58.25 -23.27 -3.14
CA PHE A 2 57.55 -22.57 -2.03
C PHE A 2 56.92 -21.22 -2.42
N VAL A 3 57.39 -20.56 -3.49
CA VAL A 3 56.94 -19.20 -3.88
C VAL A 3 55.55 -19.20 -4.52
N THR A 4 55.20 -20.27 -5.25
CA THR A 4 53.92 -20.38 -5.96
C THR A 4 52.72 -20.61 -5.03
N THR A 5 52.94 -21.21 -3.86
CA THR A 5 51.89 -21.50 -2.88
C THR A 5 51.42 -20.23 -2.16
N ILE A 6 52.35 -19.33 -1.81
CA ILE A 6 52.03 -18.06 -1.12
C ILE A 6 51.19 -17.13 -2.02
N PHE A 7 51.51 -17.08 -3.33
CA PHE A 7 50.77 -16.25 -4.29
C PHE A 7 49.31 -16.70 -4.47
N LYS A 8 49.05 -18.00 -4.40
CA LYS A 8 47.69 -18.58 -4.50
C LYS A 8 46.83 -18.25 -3.28
N ILE A 9 47.42 -18.21 -2.08
CA ILE A 9 46.71 -17.88 -0.83
C ILE A 9 46.30 -16.41 -0.81
N GLN A 10 47.20 -15.49 -1.18
CA GLN A 10 46.91 -14.05 -1.28
C GLN A 10 45.76 -13.74 -2.26
N LYS A 11 45.75 -14.38 -3.44
CA LYS A 11 44.70 -14.19 -4.45
C LYS A 11 43.31 -14.69 -4.01
N THR A 12 43.28 -15.71 -3.15
CA THR A 12 42.02 -16.31 -2.64
C THR A 12 41.40 -15.46 -1.53
N MET A 13 42.23 -14.86 -0.67
CA MET A 13 41.78 -13.97 0.40
C MET A 13 41.18 -12.66 -0.14
N HIS A 14 41.78 -12.10 -1.19
CA HIS A 14 41.29 -10.85 -1.78
C HIS A 14 39.92 -11.02 -2.46
N LYS A 15 39.69 -12.17 -3.12
CA LYS A 15 38.41 -12.48 -3.77
C LYS A 15 37.26 -12.65 -2.76
N ARG A 16 37.54 -13.25 -1.60
CA ARG A 16 36.56 -13.39 -0.52
C ARG A 16 36.25 -12.05 0.17
N PHE A 17 37.26 -11.21 0.37
CA PHE A 17 37.07 -9.90 0.99
C PHE A 17 36.18 -8.97 0.13
N ILE A 18 36.40 -8.95 -1.19
CA ILE A 18 35.56 -8.17 -2.12
C ILE A 18 34.11 -8.69 -2.13
N GLN A 19 33.93 -10.01 -2.09
CA GLN A 19 32.61 -10.62 -2.12
C GLN A 19 31.78 -10.30 -0.86
N THR A 20 32.41 -10.25 0.31
CA THR A 20 31.73 -9.86 1.57
C THR A 20 31.39 -8.37 1.61
N LEU A 21 32.25 -7.51 1.03
CA LEU A 21 32.02 -6.06 1.00
C LEU A 21 30.83 -5.68 0.09
N VAL A 22 30.69 -6.34 -1.05
CA VAL A 22 29.55 -6.13 -1.98
C VAL A 22 28.22 -6.58 -1.33
N LEU A 23 28.24 -7.65 -0.53
CA LEU A 23 27.06 -8.13 0.19
C LEU A 23 26.63 -7.18 1.33
N MET A 24 27.56 -6.49 1.99
CA MET A 24 27.25 -5.50 3.02
C MET A 24 26.78 -4.14 2.45
N MET A 25 27.19 -3.75 1.24
CA MET A 25 26.65 -2.53 0.61
C MET A 25 25.22 -2.71 0.09
N PHE A 26 24.77 -3.94 -0.20
CA PHE A 26 23.39 -4.20 -0.64
C PHE A 26 22.36 -4.18 0.50
N SER A 27 22.81 -4.18 1.76
CA SER A 27 21.90 -4.25 2.93
C SER A 27 21.44 -2.89 3.45
N VAL A 28 21.88 -1.77 2.84
CA VAL A 28 21.55 -0.40 3.32
C VAL A 28 20.43 0.27 2.50
N LEU A 29 19.82 -0.43 1.53
CA LEU A 29 18.79 0.12 0.64
C LEU A 29 17.34 -0.24 1.01
N SER A 30 17.08 -0.68 2.25
CA SER A 30 15.74 -1.13 2.66
C SER A 30 15.26 -0.48 3.95
N THR A 31 15.29 0.84 4.03
CA THR A 31 14.45 1.56 5.01
C THR A 31 13.60 2.63 4.33
N GLY A 32 12.38 2.21 4.00
CA GLY A 32 11.19 3.04 4.20
C GLY A 32 11.00 4.25 3.29
N VAL A 33 10.72 4.02 2.00
CA VAL A 33 9.88 4.95 1.24
C VAL A 33 8.43 4.73 1.66
N PHE A 34 8.10 5.11 2.89
CA PHE A 34 6.72 5.18 3.37
C PHE A 34 6.44 6.61 3.81
N ALA A 35 5.91 7.41 2.88
CA ALA A 35 4.97 8.53 3.09
C ALA A 35 5.02 9.51 1.91
N GLN A 36 4.77 9.05 0.69
CA GLN A 36 4.14 9.96 -0.27
C GLN A 36 2.64 9.82 -0.07
N SER A 37 2.06 10.87 0.52
CA SER A 37 0.63 11.14 0.51
C SER A 37 0.14 11.07 -0.94
N GLN A 38 -0.31 9.89 -1.39
CA GLN A 38 -0.74 9.70 -2.76
C GLN A 38 -2.16 10.23 -2.90
N ILE A 39 -2.33 11.17 -3.84
CA ILE A 39 -3.64 11.64 -4.26
C ILE A 39 -4.32 10.47 -4.97
N ILE A 40 -5.39 9.96 -4.38
CA ILE A 40 -6.17 8.84 -4.92
C ILE A 40 -7.44 9.31 -5.63
N GLY A 41 -7.89 10.53 -5.33
CA GLY A 41 -9.09 11.10 -5.91
C GLY A 41 -9.14 12.61 -5.77
N LYS A 42 -10.18 13.19 -6.35
CA LYS A 42 -10.52 14.60 -6.21
C LYS A 42 -12.03 14.72 -6.05
N VAL A 43 -12.48 15.64 -5.20
CA VAL A 43 -13.88 16.01 -5.12
C VAL A 43 -14.11 17.10 -6.17
N ASP A 44 -14.97 16.79 -7.14
CA ASP A 44 -15.36 17.74 -8.19
C ASP A 44 -16.25 18.85 -7.62
N ALA A 45 -16.48 19.90 -8.41
CA ALA A 45 -17.29 21.05 -8.01
C ALA A 45 -18.72 20.67 -7.60
N ASP A 46 -19.23 19.55 -8.10
CA ASP A 46 -20.55 19.00 -7.77
C ASP A 46 -20.57 18.23 -6.44
N GLY A 47 -19.45 18.19 -5.71
CA GLY A 47 -19.32 17.47 -4.43
C GLY A 47 -19.15 15.95 -4.59
N VAL A 48 -18.99 15.46 -5.82
CA VAL A 48 -18.83 14.03 -6.10
C VAL A 48 -17.34 13.67 -6.10
N PRO A 49 -16.92 12.63 -5.36
CA PRO A 49 -15.54 12.16 -5.37
C PRO A 49 -15.24 11.29 -6.59
N HIS A 50 -14.24 11.68 -7.38
CA HIS A 50 -13.75 10.95 -8.55
C HIS A 50 -12.35 10.40 -8.31
N LEU A 51 -12.07 9.21 -8.86
CA LEU A 51 -10.74 8.60 -8.82
C LEU A 51 -9.83 9.32 -9.79
N SER A 52 -8.79 9.96 -9.26
CA SER A 52 -7.75 10.65 -10.03
C SER A 52 -6.55 9.73 -10.29
N ALA A 53 -6.34 8.75 -9.41
CA ALA A 53 -5.31 7.73 -9.57
C ALA A 53 -5.85 6.51 -10.33
N SER A 54 -4.93 5.72 -10.90
CA SER A 54 -5.31 4.46 -11.53
C SER A 54 -5.90 3.50 -10.50
N LYS A 55 -6.83 2.62 -10.92
CA LYS A 55 -7.40 1.59 -10.04
C LYS A 55 -6.30 0.70 -9.42
N SER A 56 -5.25 0.39 -10.18
CA SER A 56 -4.10 -0.38 -9.71
C SER A 56 -3.35 0.30 -8.57
N ASP A 57 -3.17 1.62 -8.63
CA ASP A 57 -2.49 2.38 -7.58
C ASP A 57 -3.32 2.42 -6.30
N CYS A 58 -4.63 2.66 -6.44
CA CYS A 58 -5.56 2.63 -5.32
C CYS A 58 -5.58 1.27 -4.63
N ILE A 59 -5.58 0.18 -5.40
CA ILE A 59 -5.48 -1.20 -4.88
C ILE A 59 -4.13 -1.42 -4.18
N SER A 60 -3.03 -0.92 -4.75
CA SER A 60 -1.70 -1.03 -4.16
C SER A 60 -1.65 -0.37 -2.78
N GLU A 61 -2.19 0.85 -2.65
CA GLU A 61 -2.27 1.56 -1.37
C GLU A 61 -3.18 0.85 -0.36
N LEU A 62 -4.35 0.36 -0.79
CA LEU A 62 -5.22 -0.45 0.06
C LEU A 62 -4.50 -1.71 0.57
N LYS A 63 -3.72 -2.39 -0.29
CA LYS A 63 -2.93 -3.57 0.09
C LYS A 63 -1.80 -3.23 1.05
N LYS A 64 -1.12 -2.10 0.86
CA LYS A 64 -0.08 -1.63 1.80
C LYS A 64 -0.69 -1.41 3.18
N VAL A 65 -1.80 -0.68 3.26
CA VAL A 65 -2.48 -0.39 4.54
C VAL A 65 -3.04 -1.67 5.18
N ALA A 66 -3.63 -2.56 4.38
CA ALA A 66 -4.07 -3.90 4.82
C ALA A 66 -2.91 -4.71 5.42
N ALA A 67 -1.74 -4.71 4.77
CA ALA A 67 -0.55 -5.38 5.26
C ALA A 67 -0.02 -4.74 6.56
N THR A 68 0.03 -3.42 6.65
CA THR A 68 0.50 -2.71 7.85
C THR A 68 -0.38 -2.95 9.08
N LYS A 69 -1.71 -3.08 8.88
CA LYS A 69 -2.68 -3.32 9.96
C LYS A 69 -2.94 -4.81 10.20
N GLY A 70 -2.28 -5.71 9.46
CA GLY A 70 -2.45 -7.16 9.59
C GLY A 70 -3.85 -7.66 9.23
N THR A 71 -4.61 -6.89 8.46
CA THR A 71 -6.03 -7.15 8.17
C THR A 71 -6.22 -7.43 6.70
N PHE A 72 -6.89 -8.54 6.34
CA PHE A 72 -7.36 -8.82 4.97
C PHE A 72 -6.29 -8.74 3.86
N ALA A 73 -5.03 -9.04 4.16
CA ALA A 73 -3.93 -9.06 3.18
C ALA A 73 -4.18 -10.01 1.99
N SER A 74 -5.02 -11.04 2.18
CA SER A 74 -5.43 -12.02 1.16
C SER A 74 -6.74 -11.67 0.44
N MET A 75 -7.30 -10.49 0.66
CA MET A 75 -8.56 -10.07 0.06
C MET A 75 -8.38 -9.71 -1.43
N LYS A 76 -9.27 -10.24 -2.28
CA LYS A 76 -9.33 -9.86 -3.70
C LYS A 76 -9.99 -8.50 -3.85
N MET A 77 -9.16 -7.46 -3.91
CA MET A 77 -9.58 -6.09 -4.17
C MET A 77 -9.63 -5.86 -5.69
N ASN A 78 -10.78 -6.13 -6.29
CA ASN A 78 -10.99 -5.93 -7.75
C ASN A 78 -11.75 -4.64 -8.05
N ASP A 79 -12.64 -4.25 -7.14
CA ASP A 79 -13.39 -3.01 -7.23
C ASP A 79 -13.00 -2.06 -6.11
N VAL A 80 -12.78 -0.81 -6.49
CA VAL A 80 -12.49 0.29 -5.59
C VAL A 80 -13.44 1.43 -5.92
N SER A 81 -14.03 2.02 -4.89
CA SER A 81 -15.02 3.08 -5.00
C SER A 81 -14.85 4.05 -3.84
N PHE A 82 -15.32 5.29 -4.00
CA PHE A 82 -15.45 6.19 -2.88
C PHE A 82 -16.78 5.96 -2.15
N THR A 83 -16.71 5.93 -0.83
CA THR A 83 -17.89 5.91 0.05
C THR A 83 -17.67 6.93 1.16
N GLN A 84 -18.67 7.15 2.02
CA GLN A 84 -18.50 8.00 3.20
C GLN A 84 -18.51 7.19 4.50
N MET A 85 -17.66 7.60 5.45
CA MET A 85 -17.79 7.21 6.85
C MET A 85 -18.98 7.95 7.50
N PRO A 86 -19.49 7.45 8.65
CA PRO A 86 -20.36 8.25 9.51
C PRO A 86 -19.63 9.56 9.80
N HIS A 87 -20.30 10.70 9.64
CA HIS A 87 -19.76 12.08 9.66
C HIS A 87 -19.26 12.66 8.34
N GLY A 88 -19.45 11.99 7.20
CA GLY A 88 -19.28 12.60 5.87
C GLY A 88 -17.86 12.61 5.32
N GLN A 89 -16.90 11.98 6.01
CA GLN A 89 -15.52 11.85 5.51
C GLN A 89 -15.48 10.87 4.33
N TYR A 90 -14.87 11.30 3.23
CA TYR A 90 -14.63 10.45 2.07
C TYR A 90 -13.68 9.31 2.40
N CYS A 91 -13.97 8.13 1.87
CA CYS A 91 -13.21 6.92 2.12
C CYS A 91 -13.00 6.14 0.84
N LEU A 92 -11.78 5.64 0.65
CA LEU A 92 -11.46 4.69 -0.41
C LEU A 92 -11.87 3.30 0.06
N THR A 93 -12.84 2.69 -0.62
CA THR A 93 -13.47 1.45 -0.22
C THR A 93 -13.29 0.38 -1.28
N SER A 94 -12.90 -0.81 -0.84
CA SER A 94 -12.90 -2.01 -1.66
C SER A 94 -13.71 -3.12 -0.99
N TYR A 95 -14.45 -3.86 -1.80
CA TYR A 95 -15.18 -5.04 -1.39
C TYR A 95 -14.68 -6.26 -2.15
N GLU A 96 -14.63 -7.39 -1.45
CA GLU A 96 -14.52 -8.69 -2.06
C GLU A 96 -15.92 -9.30 -2.02
N LYS A 97 -16.40 -9.63 -3.20
CA LYS A 97 -17.72 -10.22 -3.40
C LYS A 97 -17.57 -11.70 -3.75
N ASP A 98 -18.54 -12.51 -3.33
CA ASP A 98 -18.68 -13.87 -3.83
C ASP A 98 -19.23 -13.88 -5.27
N ALA A 99 -19.36 -15.08 -5.84
CA ALA A 99 -19.89 -15.26 -7.19
C ALA A 99 -21.34 -14.76 -7.35
N SER A 100 -22.09 -14.61 -6.25
CA SER A 100 -23.45 -14.08 -6.23
C SER A 100 -23.51 -12.57 -5.96
N GLY A 101 -22.35 -11.90 -5.88
CA GLY A 101 -22.25 -10.45 -5.71
C GLY A 101 -22.42 -9.95 -4.27
N LYS A 102 -22.52 -10.86 -3.29
CA LYS A 102 -22.63 -10.53 -1.87
C LYS A 102 -21.25 -10.21 -1.30
N THR A 103 -21.18 -9.18 -0.45
CA THR A 103 -19.95 -8.80 0.24
C THR A 103 -19.48 -9.92 1.19
N LEU A 104 -18.34 -10.52 0.88
CA LEU A 104 -17.61 -11.42 1.78
C LEU A 104 -16.81 -10.61 2.79
N ARG A 105 -16.01 -9.67 2.28
CA ARG A 105 -15.10 -8.82 3.06
C ARG A 105 -15.09 -7.41 2.48
N GLY A 106 -14.90 -6.41 3.34
CA GLY A 106 -14.80 -5.01 2.94
C GLY A 106 -13.71 -4.31 3.73
N ILE A 107 -12.98 -3.43 3.07
CA ILE A 107 -12.02 -2.52 3.68
C ILE A 107 -12.32 -1.10 3.18
N ARG A 108 -12.31 -0.14 4.09
CA ARG A 108 -12.36 1.29 3.75
C ARG A 108 -11.32 2.06 4.53
N ILE A 109 -10.70 3.03 3.87
CA ILE A 109 -9.68 3.89 4.45
C ILE A 109 -10.14 5.34 4.32
N GLU A 110 -10.12 6.07 5.42
CA GLU A 110 -10.43 7.49 5.48
C GLU A 110 -9.46 8.30 4.59
N CYS A 111 -10.03 9.13 3.73
CA CYS A 111 -9.29 10.06 2.90
C CYS A 111 -9.24 11.41 3.61
N LYS A 112 -8.06 12.02 3.67
CA LYS A 112 -7.93 13.42 4.04
C LYS A 112 -8.19 14.26 2.79
N GLN A 113 -9.09 15.23 2.88
CA GLN A 113 -9.28 16.25 1.86
C GLN A 113 -8.30 17.40 2.10
N ASP A 114 -7.57 17.83 1.08
CA ASP A 114 -6.75 19.06 1.13
C ASP A 114 -7.52 20.29 0.62
N ASP A 115 -6.86 21.45 0.63
CA ASP A 115 -7.45 22.73 0.23
C ASP A 115 -7.81 22.78 -1.27
N ASP A 116 -7.22 21.90 -2.08
CA ASP A 116 -7.46 21.75 -3.52
C ASP A 116 -8.53 20.68 -3.83
N ASN A 117 -9.25 20.20 -2.80
CA ASN A 117 -10.22 19.12 -2.86
C ASN A 117 -9.65 17.75 -3.28
N ASN A 118 -8.34 17.55 -3.17
CA ASN A 118 -7.73 16.25 -3.41
C ASN A 118 -7.98 15.32 -2.22
N LEU A 119 -8.29 14.06 -2.52
CA LEU A 119 -8.44 12.98 -1.56
C LEU A 119 -7.11 12.24 -1.43
N ILE A 120 -6.56 12.26 -0.22
CA ILE A 120 -5.23 11.78 0.10
C ILE A 120 -5.33 10.67 1.15
N LEU A 121 -4.61 9.57 0.92
CA LEU A 121 -4.42 8.56 1.95
C LEU A 121 -3.22 8.92 2.83
N THR A 122 -3.40 8.83 4.14
CA THR A 122 -2.33 9.06 5.10
C THR A 122 -2.11 7.82 5.95
N SER A 123 -0.90 7.64 6.48
CA SER A 123 -0.61 6.53 7.40
C SER A 123 -1.41 6.58 8.71
N LYS A 124 -1.95 7.77 9.04
CA LYS A 124 -2.81 8.01 10.21
C LYS A 124 -4.29 7.82 9.91
N SER A 125 -4.67 7.64 8.64
CA SER A 125 -6.07 7.49 8.23
C SER A 125 -6.74 6.33 8.97
N LYS A 126 -7.98 6.56 9.41
CA LYS A 126 -8.78 5.50 10.01
C LYS A 126 -9.05 4.41 8.98
N VAL A 127 -8.90 3.16 9.39
CA VAL A 127 -9.20 1.99 8.58
C VAL A 127 -10.36 1.26 9.23
N GLU A 128 -11.38 0.94 8.45
CA GLU A 128 -12.49 0.12 8.89
C GLU A 128 -12.62 -1.09 8.00
N THR A 129 -13.06 -2.19 8.60
CA THR A 129 -13.22 -3.44 7.89
C THR A 129 -14.52 -4.13 8.30
N VAL A 130 -15.08 -4.88 7.36
CA VAL A 130 -16.35 -5.61 7.55
C VAL A 130 -16.22 -7.01 6.97
N THR A 131 -16.99 -7.94 7.53
CA THR A 131 -17.10 -9.31 7.03
C THR A 131 -18.58 -9.68 6.95
N GLY A 132 -19.01 -10.22 5.82
CA GLY A 132 -20.38 -10.67 5.58
C GLY A 132 -21.45 -9.57 5.46
N LYS A 133 -21.08 -8.29 5.58
CA LYS A 133 -21.96 -7.13 5.45
C LYS A 133 -21.25 -5.96 4.77
N SER A 134 -22.00 -5.11 4.07
CA SER A 134 -21.47 -3.87 3.50
C SER A 134 -21.30 -2.81 4.60
N PHE A 135 -20.46 -1.79 4.35
CA PHE A 135 -20.39 -0.65 5.25
C PHE A 135 -21.75 0.07 5.26
N THR A 136 -22.18 0.57 6.42
CA THR A 136 -23.32 1.48 6.51
C THR A 136 -22.94 2.75 5.77
N SER A 137 -23.37 2.86 4.50
CA SER A 137 -23.22 4.07 3.72
C SER A 137 -24.28 5.05 4.22
N SER A 138 -23.86 6.23 4.67
CA SER A 138 -24.75 7.38 4.49
C SER A 138 -24.73 7.62 2.97
N THR A 139 -25.87 7.46 2.32
CA THR A 139 -26.00 7.73 0.89
C THR A 139 -25.68 9.20 0.68
N LEU A 140 -24.72 9.50 -0.21
CA LEU A 140 -24.57 10.84 -0.79
C LEU A 140 -25.84 11.17 -1.60
#